data_AF-A0A221SLG3-F1
#
_entry.id   AF-A0A221SLG3-F1
#
_cell.length_a   1.000
_cell.length_b   1.000
_cell.length_c   1.000
_cell.angle_alpha   90.00
_cell.angle_beta   90.00
_cell.angle_gamma   90.00
#
_symmetry.space_group_name_H-M   'P 1'
#
loop_
_entity.id
_entity.type
_entity.pdbx_description
1 polymer ?
#
loop_
_entity_poly.entity_id
_entity_poly.type
_entity_poly.pdbx_seq_one_letter_code
_entity_poly.pdbx_strand_id
1 'polypeptide(L)'
;NFMGYNCGNCKFGFIGPNCTVRRTMIRKEIFKMTVTEKDKFVAYLNLAKRTVSPDYVIATGTYEQMNNGSDPLFADINVYDLFVWLHYYASRDAFLEGDLVWGDVDFAHEAPAFLPWHRFFLLHWEHEIQKLTGDENFTIP
;
A
#
# COMPACT_ATOMS: atom_id res chain seq x y z
N ASN A 1 3.43 6.37 20.06
CA ASN A 1 3.81 6.16 18.64
C ASN A 1 2.84 5.22 17.94
N PHE A 2 1.54 5.35 18.18
CA PHE A 2 0.50 4.55 17.51
C PHE A 2 0.20 5.12 16.10
N MET A 3 -0.30 4.26 15.20
CA MET A 3 -0.74 4.56 13.83
C MET A 3 -1.78 3.54 13.34
N GLY A 4 -2.16 3.61 12.06
CA GLY A 4 -3.15 2.73 11.45
C GLY A 4 -4.55 3.35 11.49
N TYR A 5 -5.46 2.84 10.67
CA TYR A 5 -6.80 3.42 10.52
C TYR A 5 -7.61 3.40 11.84
N ASN A 6 -7.30 2.47 12.75
CA ASN A 6 -7.91 2.31 14.07
C ASN A 6 -6.93 2.55 15.23
N CYS A 7 -5.77 3.16 14.98
CA CYS A 7 -4.69 3.33 15.98
C CYS A 7 -4.11 2.03 16.56
N GLY A 8 -4.38 0.86 15.97
CA GLY A 8 -3.92 -0.45 16.44
C GLY A 8 -2.48 -0.82 16.05
N ASN A 9 -1.86 -0.06 15.14
CA ASN A 9 -0.51 -0.32 14.65
C ASN A 9 0.52 0.65 15.26
N CYS A 10 1.81 0.39 15.05
CA CYS A 10 2.90 1.28 15.46
C CYS A 10 3.47 2.07 14.30
N LYS A 11 3.81 3.35 14.54
CA LYS A 11 4.49 4.22 13.55
C LYS A 11 5.69 3.49 12.92
N PHE A 12 5.95 3.70 11.63
CA PHE A 12 7.12 3.12 10.96
C PHE A 12 8.39 3.34 11.79
N GLY A 13 9.12 2.25 12.04
CA GLY A 13 10.31 2.25 12.91
C GLY A 13 10.03 2.03 14.41
N PHE A 14 8.79 1.73 14.79
CA PHE A 14 8.42 1.33 16.15
C PHE A 14 7.66 0.01 16.16
N ILE A 15 7.84 -0.79 17.21
CA ILE A 15 7.18 -2.08 17.43
C ILE A 15 6.79 -2.28 18.90
N GLY A 16 6.20 -3.44 19.17
CA GLY A 16 5.77 -3.87 20.50
C GLY A 16 4.37 -3.35 20.86
N PRO A 17 3.73 -3.93 21.89
CA PRO A 17 2.33 -3.66 22.22
C PRO A 17 2.04 -2.18 22.55
N ASN A 18 3.07 -1.44 22.99
CA ASN A 18 2.97 -0.02 23.35
C ASN A 18 3.68 0.92 22.35
N CYS A 19 4.22 0.39 21.24
CA CYS A 19 4.96 1.15 20.23
C CYS A 19 6.14 1.98 20.80
N THR A 20 6.84 1.44 21.80
CA THR A 20 7.98 2.09 22.46
C THR A 20 9.33 1.55 22.01
N VAL A 21 9.36 0.37 21.38
CA VAL A 21 10.60 -0.26 20.93
C VAL A 21 10.95 0.29 19.54
N ARG A 22 12.09 0.97 19.41
CA ARG A 22 12.60 1.42 18.12
C ARG A 22 13.13 0.25 17.31
N ARG A 23 12.87 0.25 16.01
CA ARG A 23 13.36 -0.73 15.04
C ARG A 23 13.93 -0.02 13.83
N THR A 24 15.13 -0.40 13.44
CA THR A 24 15.75 0.01 12.17
C THR A 24 15.94 -1.25 11.32
N MET A 25 15.51 -1.19 10.06
CA MET A 25 15.60 -2.30 9.13
C MET A 25 16.49 -1.90 7.95
N ILE A 26 17.12 -2.90 7.32
CA ILE A 26 18.02 -2.71 6.18
C ILE A 26 17.35 -3.33 4.96
N ARG A 27 17.01 -2.49 3.98
CA ARG A 27 16.65 -2.94 2.63
C ARG A 27 17.94 -3.32 1.91
N LYS A 28 18.09 -4.62 1.59
CA LYS A 28 19.31 -5.18 1.01
C LYS A 28 19.22 -5.15 -0.50
N GLU A 29 20.33 -4.82 -1.15
CA GLU A 29 20.45 -5.00 -2.59
C GLU A 29 20.15 -6.47 -2.97
N ILE A 30 19.26 -6.66 -3.96
CA ILE A 30 18.65 -7.96 -4.27
C ILE A 30 19.68 -9.00 -4.74
N PHE A 31 20.72 -8.62 -5.48
CA PHE A 31 21.73 -9.57 -5.95
C PHE A 31 22.63 -10.10 -4.83
N LYS A 32 22.84 -9.32 -3.76
CA LYS A 32 23.59 -9.69 -2.55
C LYS A 32 22.80 -10.54 -1.54
N MET A 33 21.51 -10.77 -1.77
CA MET A 33 20.71 -11.67 -0.92
C MET A 33 21.09 -13.15 -1.16
N THR A 34 20.99 -13.94 -0.10
CA THR A 34 21.08 -15.40 -0.16
C THR A 34 19.92 -16.00 -0.96
N VAL A 35 20.06 -17.25 -1.41
CA VAL A 35 18.99 -17.97 -2.12
C VAL A 35 17.71 -18.02 -1.28
N THR A 36 17.82 -18.38 0.01
CA THR A 36 16.69 -18.44 0.93
C THR A 36 15.99 -17.08 1.11
N GLU A 37 16.73 -15.98 1.15
CA GLU A 37 16.14 -14.64 1.24
C GLU A 37 15.37 -14.28 -0.03
N LYS A 38 15.90 -14.62 -1.22
CA LYS A 38 15.23 -14.40 -2.51
C LYS A 38 13.95 -15.24 -2.62
N ASP A 39 14.04 -16.52 -2.24
CA ASP A 39 12.89 -17.43 -2.24
C ASP A 39 11.80 -16.94 -1.29
N LYS A 40 12.18 -16.46 -0.09
CA LYS A 40 11.25 -15.85 0.87
C LYS A 40 10.57 -14.61 0.27
N PHE A 41 11.34 -13.72 -0.36
CA PHE A 41 10.79 -12.53 -1.01
C PHE A 41 9.75 -12.90 -2.07
N VAL A 42 10.08 -13.81 -2.99
CA VAL A 42 9.16 -14.25 -4.06
C VAL A 42 7.94 -14.98 -3.47
N ALA A 43 8.12 -15.81 -2.45
CA ALA A 43 7.01 -16.48 -1.77
C ALA A 43 6.04 -15.49 -1.11
N TYR A 44 6.56 -14.45 -0.46
CA TYR A 44 5.73 -13.43 0.20
C TYR A 44 4.99 -12.55 -0.80
N LEU A 45 5.60 -12.20 -1.94
CA LEU A 45 4.90 -11.51 -3.02
C LEU A 45 3.76 -12.36 -3.60
N ASN A 46 3.99 -13.66 -3.81
CA ASN A 46 2.96 -14.58 -4.28
C ASN A 46 1.82 -14.74 -3.26
N LEU A 47 2.14 -14.80 -1.96
CA LEU A 47 1.13 -14.82 -0.91
C LEU A 47 0.31 -13.51 -0.91
N ALA A 48 0.97 -12.36 -0.98
CA ALA A 48 0.30 -11.06 -1.04
C ALA A 48 -0.65 -10.93 -2.25
N LYS A 49 -0.27 -11.50 -3.40
CA LYS A 49 -1.11 -11.53 -4.60
C LYS A 49 -2.33 -12.45 -4.49
N ARG A 50 -2.32 -13.41 -3.56
CA ARG A 50 -3.38 -14.42 -3.41
C ARG A 50 -4.23 -14.22 -2.16
N THR A 51 -3.87 -13.30 -1.28
CA THR A 51 -4.58 -13.04 -0.03
C THR A 51 -5.33 -11.72 -0.11
N VAL A 52 -6.65 -11.76 0.11
CA VAL A 52 -7.50 -10.57 0.25
C VAL A 52 -6.99 -9.69 1.39
N SER A 53 -6.93 -8.39 1.16
CA SER A 53 -6.54 -7.39 2.15
C SER A 53 -7.56 -7.37 3.28
N PRO A 54 -7.14 -7.53 4.55
CA PRO A 54 -8.07 -7.52 5.68
C PRO A 54 -8.58 -6.12 6.02
N ASP A 55 -7.83 -5.08 5.65
CA ASP A 55 -8.06 -3.70 6.11
C ASP A 55 -8.57 -2.78 5.00
N TYR A 56 -8.43 -3.17 3.73
CA TYR A 56 -8.70 -2.30 2.59
C TYR A 56 -9.59 -2.97 1.55
N VAL A 57 -10.54 -2.19 1.06
CA VAL A 57 -11.32 -2.43 -0.16
C VAL A 57 -11.10 -1.27 -1.11
N ILE A 58 -11.39 -1.47 -2.40
CA ILE A 58 -11.25 -0.41 -3.41
C ILE A 58 -12.61 0.06 -3.90
N ALA A 59 -12.70 1.34 -4.23
CA ALA A 59 -13.87 1.89 -4.90
C ALA A 59 -13.92 1.40 -6.35
N THR A 60 -15.09 0.97 -6.80
CA THR A 60 -15.35 0.55 -8.20
C THR A 60 -16.23 1.52 -8.96
N GLY A 61 -16.66 2.62 -8.32
CA GLY A 61 -17.45 3.69 -8.94
C GLY A 61 -17.09 5.06 -8.35
N THR A 62 -17.60 6.12 -8.97
CA THR A 62 -17.45 7.50 -8.48
C THR A 62 -18.39 7.76 -7.29
N TYR A 63 -18.13 8.83 -6.53
CA TYR A 63 -18.97 9.22 -5.40
C TYR A 63 -20.44 9.47 -5.81
N GLU A 64 -20.65 10.04 -7.00
CA GLU A 64 -21.98 10.24 -7.58
C GLU A 64 -22.67 8.91 -7.89
N GLN A 65 -21.94 7.96 -8.49
CA GLN A 65 -22.47 6.61 -8.75
C GLN A 65 -22.81 5.86 -7.45
N MET A 66 -22.17 6.20 -6.33
CA MET A 66 -22.48 5.67 -5.01
C MET A 66 -23.66 6.39 -4.31
N ASN A 67 -24.45 7.18 -5.04
CA ASN A 67 -25.55 7.97 -4.50
C ASN A 67 -25.10 8.80 -3.27
N ASN A 68 -24.00 9.55 -3.45
CA ASN A 68 -23.37 10.34 -2.39
C ASN A 68 -23.06 9.53 -1.12
N GLY A 69 -22.60 8.29 -1.30
CA GLY A 69 -22.19 7.37 -0.24
C GLY A 69 -23.31 6.51 0.35
N SER A 70 -24.56 6.64 -0.11
CA SER A 70 -25.67 5.81 0.36
C SER A 70 -25.73 4.42 -0.29
N ASP A 71 -25.12 4.25 -1.47
CA ASP A 71 -25.01 2.98 -2.18
C ASP A 71 -23.52 2.63 -2.42
N PRO A 72 -22.86 1.96 -1.45
CA PRO A 72 -21.41 1.78 -1.49
C PRO A 72 -20.98 0.82 -2.61
N LEU A 73 -20.15 1.31 -3.53
CA LEU A 73 -19.55 0.50 -4.61
C LEU A 73 -18.09 0.20 -4.30
N PHE A 74 -17.87 -0.85 -3.51
CA PHE A 74 -16.55 -1.35 -3.15
C PHE A 74 -16.36 -2.82 -3.51
N ALA A 75 -15.11 -3.19 -3.80
CA ALA A 75 -14.72 -4.58 -4.02
C ALA A 75 -13.52 -4.96 -3.16
N ASP A 76 -13.51 -6.23 -2.75
CA ASP A 76 -12.34 -6.86 -2.14
C ASP A 76 -11.15 -6.81 -3.10
N ILE A 77 -9.96 -6.66 -2.55
CA ILE A 77 -8.71 -6.65 -3.30
C ILE A 77 -7.65 -7.43 -2.55
N ASN A 78 -6.73 -8.09 -3.26
CA ASN A 78 -5.59 -8.72 -2.60
C ASN A 78 -4.52 -7.70 -2.22
N VAL A 79 -3.66 -8.08 -1.26
CA VAL A 79 -2.63 -7.18 -0.72
C VAL A 79 -1.71 -6.65 -1.82
N TYR A 80 -1.34 -7.43 -2.84
CA TYR A 80 -0.49 -6.95 -3.93
C TYR A 80 -1.22 -5.96 -4.84
N ASP A 81 -2.45 -6.30 -5.25
CA ASP A 81 -3.24 -5.49 -6.17
C ASP A 81 -3.73 -4.20 -5.55
N LEU A 82 -3.85 -4.12 -4.22
CA LEU A 82 -4.08 -2.84 -3.53
C LEU A 82 -3.03 -1.80 -3.94
N PHE A 83 -1.76 -2.19 -4.01
CA PHE A 83 -0.68 -1.27 -4.37
C PHE A 83 -0.66 -0.98 -5.88
N VAL A 84 -1.05 -1.93 -6.72
CA VAL A 84 -1.28 -1.66 -8.15
C VAL A 84 -2.41 -0.63 -8.31
N TRP A 85 -3.51 -0.81 -7.58
CA TRP A 85 -4.68 0.08 -7.63
C TRP A 85 -4.37 1.47 -7.07
N LEU A 86 -3.63 1.58 -5.95
CA LEU A 86 -3.24 2.88 -5.39
C LEU A 86 -2.41 3.71 -6.36
N HIS A 87 -1.48 3.07 -7.07
CA HIS A 87 -0.67 3.74 -8.10
C HIS A 87 -1.51 4.13 -9.31
N TYR A 88 -2.32 3.20 -9.83
CA TYR A 88 -3.28 3.49 -10.90
C TYR A 88 -4.20 4.66 -10.55
N TYR A 89 -4.77 4.67 -9.34
CA TYR A 89 -5.72 5.68 -8.91
C TYR A 89 -5.09 7.06 -8.76
N ALA A 90 -3.79 7.13 -8.40
CA ALA A 90 -3.05 8.38 -8.30
C ALA A 90 -2.60 8.94 -9.66
N SER A 91 -2.43 8.09 -10.68
CA SER A 91 -1.87 8.49 -11.98
C SER A 91 -2.86 8.41 -13.16
N ARG A 92 -4.12 8.05 -12.90
CA ARG A 92 -5.18 8.08 -13.92
C ARG A 92 -5.71 9.51 -14.13
N ASP A 93 -6.31 9.73 -15.29
CA ASP A 93 -7.06 10.95 -15.55
C ASP A 93 -8.14 11.21 -14.48
N ALA A 94 -8.34 12.48 -14.15
CA ALA A 94 -9.31 12.89 -13.15
C ALA A 94 -10.66 13.22 -13.80
N PHE A 95 -11.73 12.64 -13.28
CA PHE A 95 -13.09 13.06 -13.66
C PHE A 95 -13.38 14.44 -13.08
N LEU A 96 -13.99 15.30 -13.89
CA LEU A 96 -14.50 16.62 -13.54
C LEU A 96 -16.03 16.64 -13.68
N GLU A 97 -16.68 17.72 -13.24
CA GLU A 97 -18.12 17.90 -13.39
C GLU A 97 -18.57 17.87 -14.86
N GLY A 98 -19.78 17.34 -15.10
CA GLY A 98 -20.41 17.35 -16.43
C GLY A 98 -19.75 16.40 -17.44
N ASP A 99 -19.34 15.21 -17.00
CA ASP A 99 -18.66 14.18 -17.82
C ASP A 99 -17.33 14.64 -18.44
N LEU A 100 -16.72 15.69 -17.89
CA LEU A 100 -15.43 16.18 -18.31
C LEU A 100 -14.29 15.36 -17.69
N VAL A 101 -13.14 15.35 -18.38
CA VAL A 101 -11.93 14.65 -17.93
C VAL A 101 -10.77 15.63 -17.95
N TRP A 102 -10.06 15.75 -16.82
CA TRP A 102 -8.74 16.35 -16.77
C TRP A 102 -7.71 15.28 -17.12
N GLY A 103 -7.29 15.27 -18.37
CA GLY A 103 -6.21 14.42 -18.85
C GLY A 103 -4.82 14.96 -18.51
N ASP A 104 -3.81 14.11 -18.64
CA ASP A 104 -2.40 14.44 -18.40
C ASP A 104 -2.13 15.01 -16.98
N VAL A 105 -2.95 14.60 -16.01
CA VAL A 105 -2.78 14.91 -14.59
C VAL A 105 -2.24 13.68 -13.87
N ASP A 106 -1.20 13.86 -13.05
CA ASP A 106 -0.61 12.77 -12.29
C ASP A 106 -0.30 13.23 -10.86
N PHE A 107 -0.95 12.60 -9.87
CA PHE A 107 -0.77 12.94 -8.45
C PHE A 107 0.42 12.23 -7.81
N ALA A 108 1.03 11.26 -8.49
CA ALA A 108 2.18 10.50 -8.03
C ALA A 108 3.47 10.80 -8.81
N HIS A 109 3.39 11.44 -9.98
CA HIS A 109 4.54 11.79 -10.83
C HIS A 109 4.54 13.25 -11.26
N GLU A 110 5.56 13.64 -12.04
CA GLU A 110 5.71 14.96 -12.69
C GLU A 110 5.62 16.19 -11.76
N ALA A 111 5.73 15.96 -10.46
CA ALA A 111 5.56 16.96 -9.42
C ALA A 111 6.49 16.67 -8.22
N PRO A 112 6.71 17.64 -7.32
CA PRO A 112 7.54 17.47 -6.12
C PRO A 112 7.09 16.33 -5.20
N ALA A 113 5.84 15.88 -5.31
CA ALA A 113 5.31 14.75 -4.56
C ALA A 113 5.85 13.39 -5.02
N PHE A 114 6.53 13.30 -6.17
CA PHE A 114 7.02 12.03 -6.73
C PHE A 114 7.78 11.16 -5.72
N LEU A 115 8.87 11.70 -5.13
CA LEU A 115 9.69 10.94 -4.19
C LEU A 115 8.96 10.69 -2.85
N PRO A 116 8.29 11.68 -2.21
CA PRO A 116 7.54 11.43 -0.99
C PRO A 116 6.40 10.41 -1.14
N TRP A 117 5.64 10.46 -2.24
CA TRP A 117 4.53 9.55 -2.52
C TRP A 117 5.03 8.11 -2.63
N HIS A 118 6.04 7.88 -3.47
CA HIS A 118 6.62 6.54 -3.66
C HIS A 118 7.34 6.03 -2.41
N ARG A 119 7.90 6.92 -1.58
CA ARG A 119 8.46 6.54 -0.28
C ARG A 119 7.39 5.99 0.66
N PHE A 120 6.25 6.68 0.78
CA PHE A 120 5.16 6.21 1.61
C PHE A 120 4.55 4.91 1.05
N PHE A 121 4.35 4.86 -0.27
CA PHE A 121 3.89 3.67 -0.99
C PHE A 121 4.70 2.42 -0.62
N LEU A 122 6.03 2.49 -0.73
CA LEU A 122 6.91 1.37 -0.39
C LEU A 122 6.91 1.03 1.11
N LEU A 123 6.83 2.03 2.00
CA LEU A 123 6.74 1.80 3.44
C LEU A 123 5.44 1.08 3.82
N HIS A 124 4.32 1.50 3.22
CA HIS A 124 3.02 0.90 3.47
C HIS A 124 2.96 -0.52 2.90
N TRP A 125 3.50 -0.75 1.69
CA TRP A 125 3.54 -2.07 1.08
C TRP A 125 4.35 -3.07 1.88
N GLU A 126 5.54 -2.67 2.31
CA GLU A 126 6.39 -3.48 3.19
C GLU A 126 5.66 -3.84 4.48
N HIS A 127 4.95 -2.88 5.08
CA HIS A 127 4.20 -3.10 6.31
C HIS A 127 2.99 -4.05 6.15
N GLU A 128 2.23 -3.94 5.07
CA GLU A 128 1.10 -4.84 4.82
C GLU A 128 1.58 -6.29 4.56
N ILE A 129 2.74 -6.48 3.91
CA ILE A 129 3.35 -7.82 3.78
C ILE A 129 3.86 -8.33 5.13
N GLN A 130 4.48 -7.48 5.97
CA GLN A 130 4.88 -7.87 7.33
C GLN A 130 3.68 -8.35 8.15
N LYS A 131 2.55 -7.63 8.09
CA LYS A 131 1.30 -8.01 8.77
C LYS A 131 0.75 -9.34 8.25
N LEU A 132 0.65 -9.49 6.93
CA LEU A 132 0.16 -10.70 6.28
C LEU A 132 0.97 -11.94 6.66
N THR A 133 2.29 -11.79 6.75
CA THR A 133 3.21 -12.92 6.96
C THR A 133 3.54 -13.17 8.43
N GLY A 134 3.30 -12.18 9.31
CA GLY A 134 3.82 -12.16 10.67
C GLY A 134 5.35 -11.98 10.75
N ASP A 135 6.03 -11.83 9.62
CA ASP A 135 7.48 -11.58 9.58
C ASP A 135 7.74 -10.09 9.68
N GLU A 136 7.79 -9.61 10.92
CA GLU A 136 8.12 -8.23 11.26
C GLU A 136 9.49 -7.76 10.73
N ASN A 137 10.40 -8.69 10.38
CA ASN A 137 11.73 -8.38 9.86
C ASN A 137 11.80 -8.38 8.32
N PHE A 138 10.68 -8.64 7.63
CA PHE A 138 10.63 -8.56 6.19
C PHE A 138 10.94 -7.15 5.70
N THR A 139 11.74 -7.05 4.65
CA THR A 139 11.97 -5.79 3.93
C THR A 139 11.91 -6.02 2.43
N ILE A 140 11.48 -4.99 1.70
CA ILE A 140 11.59 -4.96 0.25
C ILE A 140 13.05 -4.66 -0.09
N PRO A 141 13.73 -5.52 -0.89
CA PRO A 141 15.13 -5.31 -1.26
C PRO A 141 15.34 -4.11 -2.20
#